data_AF-A0AAI9K673-F1
#
_entry.id   AF-A0AAI9K673-F1
#
_cell.length_a   1.000
_cell.length_b   1.000
_cell.length_c   1.000
_cell.angle_alpha   90.00
_cell.angle_beta   90.00
_cell.angle_gamma   90.00
#
_symmetry.space_group_name_H-M   'P 1'
#
loop_
_entity.id
_entity.type
_entity.pdbx_description
1 polymer ?
#
loop_
_entity_poly.entity_id
_entity_poly.type
_entity_poly.pdbx_seq_one_letter_code
_entity_poly.pdbx_strand_id
1 'polypeptide(L)'
;MKKTGIVICVLAALVGLAGCSSVVSSDKTDRTKSGIESQGKFKVNTPDEEWFKETALDVAASVNELANDEAYIKIMGGSDEVAEVASDWGDNIADTSGKIAVVIISDKAAKFIMGQTDGETSLSDTARDRVEKNACLAFGNYVTASAGGASALAASSILRYDQAYVVSEPVLDQVWVIPAGEECALWIAYSNCGDGIVSVSGSYMALPDGQTVEEAADSLFSTWGLEVEVHEW
;
A
#
# COMPACT_ATOMS: atom_id res chain seq x y z
N MET A 1 -17.06 0.51 -37.33
CA MET A 1 -17.12 1.38 -36.13
C MET A 1 -18.06 0.73 -35.10
N LYS A 2 -17.50 0.04 -34.10
CA LYS A 2 -18.22 -0.40 -32.91
C LYS A 2 -17.44 0.13 -31.71
N LYS A 3 -18.02 1.07 -30.97
CA LYS A 3 -17.49 1.56 -29.70
C LYS A 3 -17.91 0.55 -28.64
N THR A 4 -16.96 -0.24 -28.15
CA THR A 4 -17.19 -1.11 -26.99
C THR A 4 -16.87 -0.28 -25.75
N GLY A 5 -17.90 0.22 -25.08
CA GLY A 5 -17.76 0.93 -23.83
C GLY A 5 -17.43 -0.06 -22.71
N ILE A 6 -16.30 0.16 -22.04
CA ILE A 6 -15.93 -0.56 -20.81
C ILE A 6 -16.80 0.00 -19.69
N VAL A 7 -17.63 -0.84 -19.09
CA VAL A 7 -18.42 -0.52 -17.89
C VAL A 7 -17.57 -0.92 -16.69
N ILE A 8 -17.01 0.06 -15.98
CA ILE A 8 -16.29 -0.13 -14.72
C ILE A 8 -17.33 -0.09 -13.60
N CYS A 9 -17.68 -1.25 -13.06
CA CYS A 9 -18.47 -1.36 -11.83
C CYS A 9 -17.54 -1.18 -10.62
N VAL A 10 -17.56 -0.01 -10.00
CA VAL A 10 -16.87 0.26 -8.73
C VAL A 10 -17.60 -0.49 -7.62
N LEU A 11 -17.02 -1.59 -7.15
CA LEU A 11 -17.42 -2.29 -5.94
C LEU A 11 -16.61 -1.72 -4.78
N ALA A 12 -17.29 -1.00 -3.88
CA ALA A 12 -16.71 -0.44 -2.67
C ALA A 12 -16.43 -1.56 -1.65
N ALA A 13 -15.17 -2.01 -1.58
CA ALA A 13 -14.69 -2.81 -0.46
C ALA A 13 -14.33 -1.87 0.71
N LEU A 14 -15.24 -1.79 1.68
CA LEU A 14 -15.00 -1.17 2.99
C LEU A 14 -14.27 -2.19 3.88
N VAL A 15 -12.94 -2.06 3.99
CA VAL A 15 -12.19 -2.61 5.13
C VAL A 15 -11.26 -1.51 5.64
N GLY A 16 -11.83 -0.63 6.46
CA GLY A 16 -11.08 0.29 7.30
C GLY A 16 -10.94 -0.32 8.69
N LEU A 17 -9.89 -1.09 8.92
CA LEU A 17 -9.35 -1.22 10.28
C LEU A 17 -8.52 0.04 10.52
N ALA A 18 -9.21 1.09 10.97
CA ALA A 18 -8.55 2.20 11.63
C ALA A 18 -7.89 1.62 12.88
N GLY A 19 -6.57 1.43 12.84
CA GLY A 19 -5.77 1.30 14.05
C GLY A 19 -6.06 2.53 14.90
N CYS A 20 -6.78 2.34 16.00
CA CYS A 20 -7.11 3.42 16.92
C CYS A 20 -5.80 3.93 17.53
N SER A 21 -5.28 5.04 17.00
CA SER A 21 -4.49 5.96 17.82
C SER A 21 -5.41 6.42 18.95
N SER A 22 -5.01 6.14 20.19
CA SER A 22 -5.75 6.54 21.37
C SER A 22 -5.94 8.05 21.38
N VAL A 23 -7.14 8.51 21.01
CA VAL A 23 -7.61 9.85 21.32
C VAL A 23 -7.67 9.94 22.84
N VAL A 24 -6.75 10.72 23.42
CA VAL A 24 -6.80 11.11 24.82
C VAL A 24 -8.07 11.94 25.02
N SER A 25 -9.17 11.27 25.38
CA SER A 25 -10.37 11.93 25.89
C SER A 25 -10.02 12.52 27.25
N SER A 26 -10.00 13.85 27.34
CA SER A 26 -9.86 14.55 28.62
C SER A 26 -11.18 14.42 29.38
N ASP A 27 -11.34 13.34 30.15
CA ASP A 27 -12.36 13.27 31.18
C ASP A 27 -11.71 13.20 32.56
N LYS A 28 -12.09 14.17 33.39
CA LYS A 28 -11.50 14.46 34.69
C LYS A 28 -11.62 13.26 35.62
N THR A 29 -10.51 12.57 35.89
CA THR A 29 -10.32 11.88 37.17
C THR A 29 -8.87 12.00 37.60
N ASP A 30 -8.69 12.57 38.80
CA ASP A 30 -7.44 12.61 39.55
C ASP A 30 -6.84 11.21 39.67
N ARG A 31 -5.77 10.95 38.91
CA ARG A 31 -4.78 9.93 39.23
C ARG A 31 -3.39 10.50 39.01
N THR A 32 -2.79 10.87 40.14
CA THR A 32 -1.34 10.86 40.42
C THR A 32 -0.41 10.81 39.22
N LYS A 33 0.34 11.91 39.04
CA LYS A 33 1.57 12.02 38.26
C LYS A 33 2.41 10.74 38.30
N SER A 34 2.28 9.89 37.29
CA SER A 34 3.42 9.14 36.76
C SER A 34 3.66 9.70 35.37
N GLY A 35 4.70 10.53 35.24
CA GLY A 35 5.18 10.91 33.92
C GLY A 35 5.41 9.64 33.12
N ILE A 36 4.87 9.59 31.91
CA ILE A 36 5.31 8.60 30.93
C ILE A 36 6.76 9.00 30.63
N GLU A 37 7.70 8.40 31.34
CA GLU A 37 9.11 8.45 30.96
C GLU A 37 9.19 7.79 29.57
N SER A 38 9.61 8.56 28.57
CA SER A 38 9.82 8.04 27.22
C SER A 38 10.91 6.98 27.28
N GLN A 39 10.50 5.72 27.33
CA GLN A 39 11.43 4.60 27.23
C GLN A 39 11.89 4.50 25.78
N GLY A 40 13.11 4.99 25.53
CA GLY A 40 13.80 4.92 24.25
C GLY A 40 13.86 6.26 23.52
N LYS A 41 15.06 6.66 23.10
CA LYS A 41 15.18 7.62 21.99
C LYS A 41 14.61 6.92 20.77
N PHE A 42 13.53 7.43 20.20
CA PHE A 42 13.06 6.97 18.89
C PHE A 42 14.23 7.05 17.90
N LYS A 43 14.47 5.96 17.15
CA LYS A 43 15.43 6.00 16.03
C LYS A 43 14.82 6.95 15.00
N VAL A 44 15.45 8.11 14.84
CA VAL A 44 15.14 9.05 13.76
C VAL A 44 15.93 8.59 12.55
N ASN A 45 15.23 8.25 11.47
CA ASN A 45 15.83 7.75 10.24
C ASN A 45 16.03 8.90 9.25
N THR A 46 17.12 8.85 8.49
CA THR A 46 17.28 9.72 7.32
C THR A 46 16.69 8.98 6.13
N PRO A 47 15.71 9.54 5.41
CA PRO A 47 15.07 8.87 4.28
C PRO A 47 15.93 8.99 3.01
N ASP A 48 17.10 8.36 3.04
CA ASP A 48 17.95 8.17 1.86
C ASP A 48 17.60 6.86 1.13
N GLU A 49 18.25 6.64 -0.02
CA GLU A 49 18.01 5.48 -0.87
C GLU A 49 18.23 4.14 -0.13
N GLU A 50 19.23 4.08 0.75
CA GLU A 50 19.51 2.88 1.56
C GLU A 50 18.37 2.61 2.54
N TRP A 51 17.87 3.65 3.22
CA TRP A 51 16.71 3.52 4.11
C TRP A 51 15.46 3.01 3.38
N PHE A 52 15.16 3.51 2.18
CA PHE A 52 14.05 3.00 1.38
C PHE A 52 14.23 1.52 1.01
N LYS A 53 15.45 1.11 0.61
CA LYS A 53 15.72 -0.30 0.28
C LYS A 53 15.59 -1.21 1.50
N GLU A 54 16.19 -0.85 2.62
CA GLU A 54 16.14 -1.63 3.85
C GLU A 54 14.70 -1.78 4.35
N THR A 55 13.96 -0.67 4.45
CA THR A 55 12.58 -0.70 4.94
C THR A 55 11.63 -1.44 4.00
N ALA A 56 11.83 -1.35 2.69
CA ALA A 56 11.08 -2.14 1.73
C ALA A 56 11.29 -3.65 1.94
N LEU A 57 12.53 -4.08 2.15
CA LEU A 57 12.85 -5.49 2.38
C LEU A 57 12.35 -6.00 3.73
N ASP A 58 12.46 -5.21 4.78
CA ASP A 58 11.93 -5.56 6.11
C ASP A 58 10.41 -5.77 6.06
N VAL A 59 9.70 -4.86 5.39
CA VAL A 59 8.24 -4.93 5.22
C VAL A 59 7.86 -6.08 4.28
N ALA A 60 8.59 -6.28 3.17
CA ALA A 60 8.38 -7.41 2.27
C ALA A 60 8.55 -8.76 2.96
N ALA A 61 9.59 -8.89 3.81
CA ALA A 61 9.83 -10.09 4.59
C ALA A 61 8.67 -10.35 5.58
N SER A 62 8.12 -9.29 6.19
CA SER A 62 6.97 -9.40 7.09
C SER A 62 5.71 -9.87 6.35
N VAL A 63 5.45 -9.33 5.14
CA VAL A 63 4.36 -9.80 4.26
C VAL A 63 4.54 -11.27 3.90
N ASN A 64 5.76 -11.68 3.56
CA ASN A 64 6.07 -13.06 3.22
C ASN A 64 5.93 -14.01 4.43
N GLU A 65 6.31 -13.56 5.62
CA GLU A 65 6.09 -14.31 6.87
C GLU A 65 4.60 -14.56 7.11
N LEU A 66 3.75 -13.56 6.92
CA LEU A 66 2.28 -13.73 7.01
C LEU A 66 1.74 -14.72 5.98
N ALA A 67 2.31 -14.75 4.77
CA ALA A 67 1.91 -15.67 3.70
C ALA A 67 2.36 -17.12 3.94
N ASN A 68 3.35 -17.33 4.82
CA ASN A 68 3.82 -18.65 5.22
C ASN A 68 3.29 -19.11 6.58
N ASP A 69 2.55 -18.26 7.31
CA ASP A 69 1.92 -18.64 8.58
C ASP A 69 0.53 -19.23 8.33
N GLU A 70 0.47 -20.57 8.26
CA GLU A 70 -0.77 -21.33 8.10
C GLU A 70 -1.82 -21.00 9.17
N ALA A 71 -1.40 -20.70 10.41
CA ALA A 71 -2.33 -20.39 11.48
C ALA A 71 -2.93 -19.00 11.28
N TYR A 72 -2.12 -18.03 10.85
CA TYR A 72 -2.59 -16.70 10.47
C TYR A 72 -3.59 -16.77 9.31
N ILE A 73 -3.23 -17.45 8.21
CA ILE A 73 -4.10 -17.59 7.03
C ILE A 73 -5.40 -18.28 7.39
N LYS A 74 -5.37 -19.32 8.23
CA LYS A 74 -6.59 -19.99 8.69
C LYS A 74 -7.53 -19.07 9.49
N ILE A 75 -6.99 -18.13 10.24
CA ILE A 75 -7.80 -17.16 11.02
C ILE A 75 -8.33 -16.05 10.12
N MET A 76 -7.51 -15.55 9.21
CA MET A 76 -7.79 -14.33 8.45
C MET A 76 -8.40 -14.57 7.08
N GLY A 77 -8.16 -15.72 6.45
CA GLY A 77 -8.57 -16.06 5.08
C GLY A 77 -10.07 -15.95 4.84
N GLY A 78 -10.90 -16.32 5.82
CA GLY A 78 -12.35 -16.19 5.74
C GLY A 78 -13.06 -17.13 4.73
N SER A 79 -12.35 -17.64 3.72
CA SER A 79 -12.79 -18.69 2.80
C SER A 79 -11.58 -19.53 2.32
N ASP A 80 -11.85 -20.76 1.86
CA ASP A 80 -10.81 -21.64 1.31
C ASP A 80 -10.14 -21.01 0.08
N GLU A 81 -10.91 -20.32 -0.77
CA GLU A 81 -10.40 -19.64 -1.98
C GLU A 81 -9.39 -18.53 -1.66
N VAL A 82 -9.67 -17.70 -0.65
CA VAL A 82 -8.74 -16.63 -0.25
C VAL A 82 -7.51 -17.22 0.45
N ALA A 83 -7.70 -18.28 1.25
CA ALA A 83 -6.61 -18.96 1.94
C ALA A 83 -5.65 -19.66 0.96
N GLU A 84 -6.16 -20.25 -0.12
CA GLU A 84 -5.38 -20.85 -1.20
C GLU A 84 -4.53 -19.78 -1.90
N VAL A 85 -5.15 -18.70 -2.37
CA VAL A 85 -4.41 -17.60 -3.03
C VAL A 85 -3.36 -16.97 -2.12
N ALA A 86 -3.67 -16.77 -0.83
CA ALA A 86 -2.73 -16.22 0.13
C ALA A 86 -1.53 -17.14 0.35
N SER A 87 -1.76 -18.44 0.47
CA SER A 87 -0.70 -19.45 0.65
C SER A 87 0.17 -19.59 -0.60
N ASP A 88 -0.43 -19.52 -1.79
CA ASP A 88 0.28 -19.62 -3.08
C ASP A 88 1.30 -18.49 -3.28
N TRP A 89 1.13 -17.35 -2.61
CA TRP A 89 2.12 -16.28 -2.61
C TRP A 89 3.27 -16.47 -1.63
N GLY A 90 3.22 -17.46 -0.73
CA GLY A 90 4.25 -17.71 0.28
C GLY A 90 5.64 -17.97 -0.28
N ASP A 91 5.75 -18.56 -1.48
CA ASP A 91 7.05 -18.81 -2.13
C ASP A 91 7.58 -17.59 -2.91
N ASN A 92 6.75 -16.55 -3.11
CA ASN A 92 7.10 -15.37 -3.89
C ASN A 92 7.77 -14.32 -2.99
N ILE A 93 9.09 -14.35 -2.95
CA ILE A 93 9.92 -13.37 -2.25
C ILE A 93 10.32 -12.21 -3.17
N ALA A 94 10.70 -11.07 -2.59
CA ALA A 94 11.21 -9.92 -3.32
C ALA A 94 12.43 -10.30 -4.18
N ASP A 95 12.36 -10.06 -5.49
CA ASP A 95 13.48 -10.18 -6.40
C ASP A 95 14.19 -8.83 -6.56
N THR A 96 15.37 -8.73 -5.94
CA THR A 96 16.22 -7.54 -5.97
C THR A 96 17.37 -7.66 -6.99
N SER A 97 17.33 -8.66 -7.87
CA SER A 97 18.38 -8.88 -8.87
C SER A 97 18.21 -8.03 -10.14
N GLY A 98 17.04 -7.44 -10.30
CA GLY A 98 16.67 -6.64 -11.46
C GLY A 98 16.14 -5.26 -11.10
N LYS A 99 15.19 -4.79 -11.92
CA LYS A 99 14.61 -3.46 -11.81
C LYS A 99 13.36 -3.46 -10.98
N ILE A 100 13.10 -2.32 -10.37
CA ILE A 100 11.83 -2.02 -9.70
C ILE A 100 11.16 -0.82 -10.34
N ALA A 101 9.85 -0.72 -10.18
CA ALA A 101 9.11 0.49 -10.51
C ALA A 101 8.85 1.31 -9.25
N VAL A 102 9.26 2.57 -9.25
CA VAL A 102 8.95 3.55 -8.22
C VAL A 102 7.86 4.46 -8.77
N VAL A 103 6.69 4.43 -8.14
CA VAL A 103 5.51 5.18 -8.52
C VAL A 103 5.37 6.37 -7.57
N ILE A 104 5.51 7.58 -8.10
CA ILE A 104 5.35 8.81 -7.33
C ILE A 104 3.87 9.21 -7.37
N ILE A 105 3.27 9.33 -6.19
CA ILE A 105 1.87 9.72 -6.06
C ILE A 105 1.80 11.24 -5.97
N SER A 106 1.84 11.88 -7.13
CA SER A 106 1.73 13.33 -7.21
C SER A 106 0.29 13.80 -6.94
N ASP A 107 0.14 15.09 -6.61
CA ASP A 107 -1.16 15.77 -6.56
C ASP A 107 -2.00 15.53 -7.83
N LYS A 108 -1.34 15.36 -8.98
CA LYS A 108 -2.01 15.10 -10.26
C LYS A 108 -2.62 13.70 -10.29
N ALA A 109 -1.94 12.69 -9.76
CA ALA A 109 -2.47 11.35 -9.61
C ALA A 109 -3.64 11.31 -8.61
N ALA A 110 -3.50 11.98 -7.47
CA ALA A 110 -4.58 12.14 -6.50
C ALA A 110 -5.81 12.85 -7.13
N LYS A 111 -5.57 13.94 -7.89
CA LYS A 111 -6.62 14.64 -8.64
C LYS A 111 -7.27 13.78 -9.72
N PHE A 112 -6.50 12.93 -10.40
CA PHE A 112 -7.03 11.98 -11.36
C PHE A 112 -8.01 10.99 -10.70
N ILE A 113 -7.67 10.47 -9.51
CA ILE A 113 -8.57 9.63 -8.69
C ILE A 113 -9.82 10.42 -8.25
N MET A 114 -9.65 11.67 -7.82
CA MET A 114 -10.75 12.53 -7.35
C MET A 114 -11.78 12.86 -8.45
N GLY A 115 -11.43 12.61 -9.72
CA GLY A 115 -12.36 12.57 -10.84
C GLY A 115 -11.95 13.44 -12.01
N GLN A 116 -11.99 12.83 -13.20
CA GLN A 116 -12.33 13.50 -14.45
C GLN A 116 -13.79 13.98 -14.42
N THR A 117 -14.13 14.94 -13.55
CA THR A 117 -15.44 15.58 -13.59
C THR A 117 -15.26 16.98 -14.13
N ASP A 118 -15.87 17.24 -15.30
CA ASP A 118 -16.10 18.57 -15.90
C ASP A 118 -17.00 19.48 -15.02
N GLY A 119 -17.04 19.25 -13.72
CA GLY A 119 -17.92 19.93 -12.78
C GLY A 119 -17.43 19.79 -11.35
N GLU A 120 -17.64 20.88 -10.61
CA GLU A 120 -17.34 21.11 -9.20
C GLU A 120 -17.70 19.94 -8.27
N THR A 121 -16.85 18.93 -8.17
CA THR A 121 -16.87 18.00 -7.03
C THR A 121 -16.16 18.68 -5.86
N SER A 122 -16.92 19.43 -5.07
CA SER A 122 -16.42 19.95 -3.79
C SER A 122 -16.36 18.79 -2.78
N LEU A 123 -15.25 18.04 -2.80
CA LEU A 123 -14.93 17.18 -1.67
C LEU A 123 -14.84 18.03 -0.40
N SER A 124 -15.38 17.52 0.70
CA SER A 124 -15.08 18.08 2.03
C SER A 124 -13.57 17.98 2.27
N ASP A 125 -13.03 18.83 3.14
CA ASP A 125 -11.60 18.80 3.45
C ASP A 125 -11.17 17.43 3.99
N THR A 126 -12.03 16.77 4.78
CA THR A 126 -11.80 15.40 5.24
C THR A 126 -11.77 14.39 4.09
N ALA A 127 -12.66 14.49 3.11
CA ALA A 127 -12.66 13.58 1.97
C ALA A 127 -11.43 13.82 1.06
N ARG A 128 -11.02 15.08 0.89
CA ARG A 128 -9.81 15.44 0.14
C ARG A 128 -8.57 14.86 0.81
N ASP A 129 -8.39 15.13 2.11
CA ASP A 129 -7.31 14.56 2.93
C ASP A 129 -7.28 13.03 2.84
N ARG A 130 -8.46 12.39 2.89
CA ARG A 130 -8.53 10.94 2.82
C ARG A 130 -8.18 10.39 1.44
N VAL A 131 -8.54 11.06 0.34
CA VAL A 131 -8.17 10.63 -1.01
C VAL A 131 -6.67 10.75 -1.24
N GLU A 132 -6.07 11.87 -0.84
CA GLU A 132 -4.63 12.09 -0.92
C GLU A 132 -3.87 10.98 -0.16
N LYS A 133 -4.23 10.75 1.10
CA LYS A 133 -3.58 9.73 1.94
C LYS A 133 -3.88 8.28 1.56
N ASN A 134 -4.94 8.01 0.80
CA ASN A 134 -5.29 6.65 0.38
C ASN A 134 -4.82 6.29 -1.01
N ALA A 135 -4.39 7.26 -1.81
CA ALA A 135 -4.05 7.04 -3.21
C ALA A 135 -3.04 5.90 -3.37
N CYS A 136 -1.96 5.88 -2.56
CA CYS A 136 -0.95 4.81 -2.57
C CYS A 136 -1.55 3.41 -2.38
N LEU A 137 -2.56 3.25 -1.52
CA LEU A 137 -3.13 1.94 -1.21
C LEU A 137 -4.24 1.55 -2.20
N ALA A 138 -5.01 2.55 -2.64
CA ALA A 138 -6.08 2.34 -3.60
C ALA A 138 -5.53 1.79 -4.92
N PHE A 139 -4.40 2.31 -5.41
CA PHE A 139 -3.80 1.85 -6.67
C PHE A 139 -3.42 0.37 -6.65
N GLY A 140 -2.69 -0.09 -5.63
CA GLY A 140 -2.32 -1.50 -5.50
C GLY A 140 -3.55 -2.42 -5.44
N ASN A 141 -4.59 -2.00 -4.73
CA ASN A 141 -5.86 -2.74 -4.65
C ASN A 141 -6.56 -2.83 -6.00
N TYR A 142 -6.63 -1.73 -6.75
CA TYR A 142 -7.27 -1.73 -8.06
C TYR A 142 -6.53 -2.60 -9.08
N VAL A 143 -5.20 -2.56 -9.09
CA VAL A 143 -4.38 -3.42 -9.95
C VAL A 143 -4.59 -4.88 -9.60
N THR A 144 -4.48 -5.22 -8.31
CA THR A 144 -4.69 -6.58 -7.81
C THR A 144 -6.07 -7.11 -8.15
N ALA A 145 -7.12 -6.30 -7.96
CA ALA A 145 -8.48 -6.69 -8.28
C ALA A 145 -8.71 -6.85 -9.79
N SER A 146 -8.04 -6.04 -10.62
CA SER A 146 -8.16 -6.11 -12.08
C SER A 146 -7.44 -7.32 -12.65
N ALA A 147 -6.31 -7.71 -12.07
CA ALA A 147 -5.51 -8.86 -12.51
C ALA A 147 -6.01 -10.19 -11.90
N GLY A 148 -6.09 -10.27 -10.57
CA GLY A 148 -6.40 -11.51 -9.84
C GLY A 148 -7.82 -11.61 -9.26
N GLY A 149 -8.68 -10.61 -9.51
CA GLY A 149 -10.07 -10.62 -9.04
C GLY A 149 -10.24 -10.39 -7.53
N ALA A 150 -11.44 -10.70 -7.03
CA ALA A 150 -11.82 -10.40 -5.65
C ALA A 150 -11.02 -11.20 -4.61
N SER A 151 -10.68 -12.45 -4.92
CA SER A 151 -9.97 -13.36 -4.01
C SER A 151 -8.52 -12.96 -3.86
N ALA A 152 -7.84 -12.53 -4.94
CA ALA A 152 -6.50 -11.94 -4.86
C ALA A 152 -6.50 -10.63 -4.08
N LEU A 153 -7.51 -9.76 -4.27
CA LEU A 153 -7.63 -8.54 -3.48
C LEU A 153 -7.81 -8.84 -1.99
N ALA A 154 -8.65 -9.83 -1.66
CA ALA A 154 -8.86 -10.25 -0.27
C ALA A 154 -7.58 -10.85 0.34
N ALA A 155 -6.89 -11.74 -0.40
CA ALA A 155 -5.62 -12.31 0.01
C ALA A 155 -4.57 -11.21 0.27
N SER A 156 -4.42 -10.27 -0.66
CA SER A 156 -3.52 -9.13 -0.53
C SER A 156 -3.84 -8.29 0.71
N SER A 157 -5.13 -8.05 0.97
CA SER A 157 -5.58 -7.29 2.14
C SER A 157 -5.31 -8.00 3.46
N ILE A 158 -5.42 -9.33 3.55
CA ILE A 158 -5.12 -10.06 4.79
C ILE A 158 -3.62 -10.23 5.01
N LEU A 159 -2.82 -10.29 3.94
CA LEU A 159 -1.36 -10.40 4.02
C LEU A 159 -0.66 -9.04 4.18
N ARG A 160 -1.42 -7.96 4.24
CA ARG A 160 -0.89 -6.62 4.40
C ARG A 160 -0.20 -6.45 5.74
N TYR A 161 0.96 -5.80 5.72
CA TYR A 161 1.71 -5.39 6.90
C TYR A 161 1.97 -3.89 6.89
N ASP A 162 1.82 -3.23 8.03
CA ASP A 162 2.00 -1.78 8.19
C ASP A 162 2.99 -1.49 9.32
N GLN A 163 3.97 -0.60 9.07
CA GLN A 163 4.91 -0.15 10.09
C GLN A 163 5.21 1.34 9.98
N ALA A 164 5.23 2.03 11.12
CA ALA A 164 5.52 3.46 11.20
C ALA A 164 6.98 3.73 11.59
N TYR A 165 7.56 4.76 10.98
CA TYR A 165 8.93 5.19 11.18
C TYR A 165 8.96 6.70 11.48
N VAL A 166 9.88 7.10 12.35
CA VAL A 166 10.20 8.51 12.58
C VAL A 166 11.34 8.90 11.63
N VAL A 167 11.18 9.98 10.87
CA VAL A 167 12.13 10.46 9.87
C VAL A 167 12.59 11.88 10.16
N SER A 168 13.81 12.22 9.73
CA SER A 168 14.41 13.54 9.92
C SER A 168 13.87 14.60 8.97
N GLU A 169 13.30 14.19 7.83
CA GLU A 169 12.74 15.07 6.81
C GLU A 169 11.50 14.43 6.15
N PRO A 170 10.59 15.25 5.59
CA PRO A 170 9.40 14.75 4.92
C PRO A 170 9.74 13.84 3.74
N VAL A 171 9.06 12.70 3.66
CA VAL A 171 9.10 11.78 2.52
C VAL A 171 7.95 12.10 1.57
N LEU A 172 8.16 11.98 0.26
CA LEU A 172 7.07 12.04 -0.71
C LEU A 172 6.25 10.75 -0.67
N ASP A 173 4.95 10.87 -0.88
CA ASP A 173 4.09 9.70 -1.05
C ASP A 173 4.50 8.96 -2.31
N GLN A 174 4.98 7.72 -2.13
CA GLN A 174 5.48 6.91 -3.23
C GLN A 174 5.27 5.42 -2.96
N VAL A 175 5.34 4.63 -4.02
CA VAL A 175 5.20 3.19 -3.96
C VAL A 175 6.36 2.55 -4.68
N TRP A 176 6.98 1.56 -4.06
CA TRP A 176 7.96 0.69 -4.70
C TRP A 176 7.26 -0.62 -5.06
N VAL A 177 7.27 -0.95 -6.35
CA VAL A 177 6.75 -2.20 -6.89
C VAL A 177 7.93 -3.09 -7.21
N ILE A 178 8.08 -4.13 -6.40
CA ILE A 178 9.23 -5.03 -6.44
C ILE A 178 8.75 -6.37 -7.03
N PRO A 179 9.36 -6.88 -8.11
CA PRO A 179 8.99 -8.19 -8.65
C PRO A 179 9.06 -9.28 -7.58
N ALA A 180 8.10 -10.22 -7.60
CA ALA A 180 8.08 -11.35 -6.69
C ALA A 180 7.44 -12.56 -7.40
N GLY A 181 8.26 -13.41 -8.02
CA GLY A 181 7.76 -14.51 -8.85
C GLY A 181 7.17 -14.07 -10.20
N GLU A 182 6.51 -14.99 -10.91
CA GLU A 182 6.06 -14.78 -12.29
C GLU A 182 4.73 -14.00 -12.42
N GLU A 183 3.85 -14.07 -11.42
CA GLU A 183 2.47 -13.53 -11.49
C GLU A 183 2.14 -12.55 -10.37
N CYS A 184 3.12 -12.16 -9.55
CA CYS A 184 2.91 -11.15 -8.52
C CYS A 184 4.13 -10.26 -8.28
N ALA A 185 3.89 -9.21 -7.52
CA ALA A 185 4.88 -8.26 -7.07
C ALA A 185 4.55 -7.85 -5.63
N LEU A 186 5.51 -7.24 -4.96
CA LEU A 186 5.31 -6.60 -3.67
C LEU A 186 5.07 -5.11 -3.88
N TRP A 187 3.98 -4.62 -3.31
CA TRP A 187 3.57 -3.22 -3.30
C TRP A 187 3.97 -2.60 -1.95
N ILE A 188 5.04 -1.81 -1.93
CA ILE A 188 5.55 -1.15 -0.73
C ILE A 188 5.21 0.35 -0.80
N ALA A 189 4.20 0.77 -0.08
CA ALA A 189 3.74 2.16 -0.02
C ALA A 189 4.38 2.92 1.12
N TYR A 190 5.07 4.02 0.79
CA TYR A 190 5.53 5.04 1.72
C TYR A 190 4.51 6.16 1.76
N SER A 191 3.91 6.39 2.93
CA SER A 191 2.89 7.42 3.13
C SER A 191 3.31 8.38 4.23
N ASN A 192 3.46 9.64 3.87
CA ASN A 192 3.78 10.72 4.79
C ASN A 192 2.55 11.02 5.66
N CYS A 193 2.70 10.82 6.96
CA CYS A 193 1.63 11.03 7.93
C CYS A 193 1.67 12.43 8.58
N GLY A 194 2.63 13.27 8.18
CA GLY A 194 2.95 14.52 8.86
C GLY A 194 3.85 14.33 10.08
N ASP A 195 4.30 15.44 10.67
CA ASP A 195 5.04 15.46 11.94
C ASP A 195 6.30 14.57 12.00
N GLY A 196 6.96 14.37 10.85
CA GLY A 196 8.15 13.51 10.75
C GLY A 196 7.84 12.02 10.89
N ILE A 197 6.61 11.60 10.59
CA ILE A 197 6.19 10.19 10.62
C ILE A 197 5.89 9.73 9.20
N VAL A 198 6.43 8.57 8.85
CA VAL A 198 6.13 7.85 7.62
C VAL A 198 5.55 6.49 7.98
N SER A 199 4.42 6.14 7.37
CA SER A 199 3.88 4.78 7.41
C SER A 199 4.36 4.05 6.16
N VAL A 200 4.99 2.89 6.35
CA VAL A 200 5.38 1.98 5.28
C VAL A 200 4.43 0.78 5.32
N SER A 201 3.74 0.54 4.22
CA SER A 201 2.74 -0.52 4.09
C SER A 201 3.15 -1.47 2.98
N GLY A 202 3.19 -2.77 3.25
CA GLY A 202 3.49 -3.80 2.26
C GLY A 202 2.30 -4.71 2.00
N SER A 203 2.11 -5.12 0.76
CA SER A 203 1.18 -6.19 0.39
C SER A 203 1.63 -6.86 -0.92
N TYR A 204 1.17 -8.07 -1.17
CA TYR A 204 1.24 -8.65 -2.51
C TYR A 204 0.33 -7.89 -3.48
N MET A 205 0.74 -7.82 -4.73
CA MET A 205 -0.02 -7.29 -5.85
C MET A 205 -0.01 -8.32 -6.98
N ALA A 206 -1.19 -8.75 -7.41
CA ALA A 206 -1.30 -9.61 -8.58
C ALA A 206 -0.92 -8.83 -9.84
N LEU A 207 -0.12 -9.44 -10.71
CA LEU A 207 0.20 -8.91 -12.03
C LEU A 207 -0.72 -9.54 -13.08
N PRO A 208 -1.06 -8.82 -14.17
CA PRO A 208 -1.74 -9.43 -15.30
C PRO A 208 -0.90 -10.58 -15.89
N ASP A 209 -1.56 -11.65 -16.32
CA ASP A 209 -0.90 -12.85 -16.87
C ASP A 209 0.22 -12.53 -17.87
N GLY A 210 1.43 -12.98 -17.55
CA GLY A 210 2.60 -12.87 -18.41
C GLY A 210 3.19 -11.47 -18.55
N GLN A 211 2.79 -10.50 -17.72
CA GLN A 211 3.40 -9.16 -17.69
C GLN A 211 4.44 -9.03 -16.59
N THR A 212 5.57 -8.39 -16.90
CA THR A 212 6.53 -7.95 -15.87
C THR A 212 6.02 -6.72 -15.14
N VAL A 213 6.69 -6.34 -14.04
CA VAL A 213 6.41 -5.08 -13.33
C VAL A 213 6.56 -3.87 -14.25
N GLU A 214 7.56 -3.86 -15.13
CA GLU A 214 7.77 -2.77 -16.08
C GLU A 214 6.64 -2.69 -17.12
N GLU A 215 6.17 -3.82 -17.65
CA GLU A 215 5.07 -3.86 -18.60
C GLU A 215 3.72 -3.49 -17.96
N ALA A 216 3.50 -3.92 -16.72
CA ALA A 216 2.36 -3.52 -15.91
C ALA A 216 2.42 -2.01 -15.61
N ALA A 217 3.60 -1.48 -15.31
CA ALA A 217 3.80 -0.06 -15.08
C ALA A 217 3.49 0.80 -16.31
N ASP A 218 4.00 0.41 -17.47
CA ASP A 218 3.77 1.13 -18.73
C ASP A 218 2.30 1.09 -19.15
N SER A 219 1.56 0.03 -18.84
CA SER A 219 0.17 -0.13 -19.29
C SER A 219 -0.87 0.38 -18.26
N LEU A 220 -0.76 -0.06 -17.01
CA LEU A 220 -1.72 0.23 -15.96
C LEU A 220 -1.43 1.58 -15.31
N PHE A 221 -0.19 1.87 -14.92
CA PHE A 221 0.10 3.11 -14.20
C PHE A 221 0.00 4.34 -15.12
N SER A 222 0.41 4.21 -16.38
CA SER A 222 0.27 5.29 -17.38
C SER A 222 -1.18 5.66 -17.67
N THR A 223 -2.09 4.66 -17.71
CA THR A 223 -3.54 4.88 -17.88
C THR A 223 -4.10 5.75 -16.76
N TRP A 224 -3.42 5.76 -15.60
CA TRP A 224 -3.84 6.42 -14.38
C TRP A 224 -3.08 7.75 -14.15
N GLY A 225 -2.26 8.14 -15.13
CA GLY A 225 -1.48 9.38 -15.10
C GLY A 225 -0.42 9.41 -14.01
N LEU A 226 0.00 8.23 -13.53
CA LEU A 226 1.03 8.09 -12.51
C LEU A 226 2.41 8.37 -13.09
N GLU A 227 3.25 9.03 -12.29
CA GLU A 227 4.65 9.22 -12.61
C GLU A 227 5.40 7.99 -12.13
N VAL A 228 5.99 7.26 -13.07
CA VAL A 228 6.70 6.02 -12.80
C VAL A 228 8.14 6.17 -13.24
N GLU A 229 9.04 5.81 -12.35
CA GLU A 229 10.47 5.73 -12.60
C GLU A 229 10.91 4.27 -12.45
N VAL A 230 11.73 3.80 -13.38
CA VAL A 230 12.30 2.45 -13.31
C VAL A 230 13.72 2.57 -12.79
N HIS A 231 13.98 1.92 -11.67
CA HIS A 231 15.27 1.96 -10.96
C HIS A 231 15.90 0.56 -10.97
N GLU A 232 17.23 0.51 -11.03
CA GLU A 232 17.94 -0.70 -10.60
C GLU A 232 17.82 -0.79 -9.08
N TRP A 233 17.72 -2.01 -8.55
CA TRP A 233 17.83 -2.20 -7.11
C TRP A 233 19.23 -1.86 -6.59
#